data_AF-K0R3L1-F1
#
_entry.id   AF-K0R3L1-F1
#
_cell.length_a   1.000
_cell.length_b   1.000
_cell.length_c   1.000
_cell.angle_alpha   90.00
_cell.angle_beta   90.00
_cell.angle_gamma   90.00
#
_symmetry.space_group_name_H-M   'P 1'
#
loop_
_entity.id
_entity.type
_entity.pdbx_description
1 polymer ?
#
loop_
_entity_poly.entity_id
_entity_poly.type
_entity_poly.pdbx_seq_one_letter_code
_entity_poly.pdbx_strand_id
1 'polypeptide(L)'
;RDYHGGTRRIAIVESPASEAHCVVSAGTCTKVKIAKGSMGKAKKTRKFAVAKKMISPKDARIKSNQKEQQAKREANAKKDEPRQVEQANSALFFQYNTQLGPPYHVLVDTNFINFSIRNKMDIVRSMMDCLLAKCIPCITDCVMGELEKLGSKYKVALRLAQDPRFERIPCDCKGCYADDCLVNMVKQWRCFIVATCDKELRGRIRKVPGVPCMYISSHRYTVERMPEAFGEYPSSCCVFK
;
A
#
# COMPACT_ATOMS: atom_id res chain seq x y z
N ARG A 1 35.14 -2.24 47.20
CA ARG A 1 34.55 -3.44 46.56
C ARG A 1 34.13 -3.07 45.13
N ASP A 2 35.04 -2.83 44.20
CA ASP A 2 36.08 -3.72 43.63
C ASP A 2 35.54 -4.68 42.57
N TYR A 3 36.07 -4.49 41.34
CA TYR A 3 36.53 -5.49 40.35
C TYR A 3 35.51 -6.47 39.72
N HIS A 4 35.56 -6.92 38.46
CA HIS A 4 36.51 -6.99 37.32
C HIS A 4 35.66 -7.11 36.00
N GLY A 5 36.12 -6.95 34.75
CA GLY A 5 37.44 -6.74 34.15
C GLY A 5 37.43 -7.04 32.63
N GLY A 6 38.44 -6.50 31.91
CA GLY A 6 39.00 -6.98 30.62
C GLY A 6 38.18 -6.70 29.34
N THR A 7 38.72 -6.32 28.17
CA THR A 7 40.08 -6.50 27.60
C THR A 7 40.34 -5.57 26.39
N ARG A 8 41.50 -4.89 26.44
CA ARG A 8 42.56 -4.68 25.41
C ARG A 8 42.21 -4.37 23.94
N ARG A 9 42.68 -3.21 23.46
CA ARG A 9 43.27 -3.09 22.10
C ARG A 9 44.69 -2.57 22.21
N ILE A 10 45.62 -3.44 21.81
CA ILE A 10 47.06 -3.21 21.69
C ILE A 10 47.30 -2.60 20.31
N ALA A 11 48.04 -1.49 20.28
CA ALA A 11 48.58 -0.91 19.05
C ALA A 11 49.87 -1.65 18.67
N ILE A 12 49.93 -2.14 17.43
CA ILE A 12 51.11 -2.71 16.76
C ILE A 12 51.17 -1.92 15.44
N VAL A 13 51.98 -0.87 15.28
CA VAL A 13 53.43 -0.83 14.99
C VAL A 13 53.81 -1.72 13.81
N GLU A 14 53.77 -1.15 12.59
CA GLU A 14 54.47 -1.70 11.43
C GLU A 14 55.70 -0.83 11.13
N SER A 15 56.87 -1.48 11.17
CA SER A 15 58.19 -0.91 10.83
C SER A 15 58.49 -1.04 9.33
N PRO A 16 59.31 -0.15 8.75
CA PRO A 16 59.78 -0.22 7.38
C PRO A 16 60.96 -1.19 7.21
N ALA A 17 61.03 -1.81 6.04
CA ALA A 17 62.06 -2.77 5.66
C ALA A 17 63.38 -2.13 5.20
N SER A 18 64.42 -2.97 5.29
CA SER A 18 65.72 -2.99 4.60
C SER A 18 66.92 -2.30 5.27
N GLU A 19 67.71 -3.15 5.95
CA GLU A 19 69.12 -2.96 6.32
C GLU A 19 70.05 -3.14 5.11
N ALA A 20 71.15 -2.38 5.09
CA ALA A 20 72.40 -2.75 4.44
C ALA A 20 73.55 -2.38 5.40
N HIS A 21 74.35 -3.38 5.75
CA HIS A 21 75.53 -3.26 6.63
C HIS A 21 76.73 -2.62 5.90
N CYS A 22 77.59 -1.88 6.63
CA CYS A 22 79.03 -2.18 6.79
C CYS A 22 79.85 -1.02 7.42
N VAL A 23 80.24 -1.26 8.69
CA VAL A 23 81.58 -1.13 9.33
C VAL A 23 82.38 0.21 9.43
N VAL A 24 83.03 0.29 10.60
CA VAL A 24 84.32 0.92 11.04
C VAL A 24 84.40 2.38 11.53
N SER A 25 84.58 2.47 12.86
CA SER A 25 85.57 3.22 13.67
C SER A 25 85.75 4.75 13.58
N ALA A 26 85.55 5.35 14.77
CA ALA A 26 86.42 6.29 15.51
C ALA A 26 87.05 7.50 14.79
N GLY A 27 86.75 8.71 15.27
CA GLY A 27 87.57 9.89 15.01
C GLY A 27 86.89 11.22 15.37
N THR A 28 87.61 12.10 16.04
CA THR A 28 87.16 13.25 16.84
C THR A 28 86.85 14.55 16.07
N CYS A 29 85.94 15.32 16.68
CA CYS A 29 85.65 16.76 16.63
C CYS A 29 86.67 17.72 15.97
N THR A 30 86.20 18.63 15.11
CA THR A 30 86.39 20.09 15.31
C THR A 30 85.41 20.93 14.48
N LYS A 31 84.70 21.85 15.16
CA LYS A 31 83.77 22.83 14.60
C LYS A 31 84.55 24.04 14.05
N VAL A 32 84.34 24.39 12.77
CA VAL A 32 84.59 25.74 12.26
C VAL A 32 83.25 26.46 12.14
N LYS A 33 83.10 27.58 12.87
CA LYS A 33 81.93 28.47 12.82
C LYS A 33 82.10 29.45 11.65
N ILE A 34 81.21 29.41 10.67
CA ILE A 34 81.07 30.45 9.64
C ILE A 34 79.79 31.26 9.91
N ALA A 35 79.90 32.58 9.73
CA ALA A 35 78.98 33.62 10.17
C ALA A 35 77.51 33.42 9.76
N LYS A 36 76.59 33.74 10.69
CA LYS A 36 75.13 33.70 10.51
C LYS A 36 74.68 34.84 9.60
N GLY A 37 74.46 34.55 8.31
CA GLY A 37 73.50 35.30 7.51
C GLY A 37 72.08 35.00 7.98
N SER A 38 71.21 36.01 8.09
CA SER A 38 69.81 35.85 8.49
C SER A 38 69.06 34.93 7.53
N MET A 39 68.77 33.70 7.93
CA MET A 39 67.98 32.76 7.12
C MET A 39 66.55 33.30 6.92
N GLY A 40 66.18 33.56 5.67
CA GLY A 40 64.78 33.74 5.28
C GLY A 40 63.97 32.48 5.61
N LYS A 41 62.73 32.64 6.07
CA LYS A 41 61.84 31.51 6.43
C LYS A 41 61.69 30.54 5.25
N ALA A 42 61.80 29.24 5.54
CA ALA A 42 61.67 28.17 4.54
C ALA A 42 60.33 28.29 3.78
N LYS A 43 60.40 28.43 2.45
CA LYS A 43 59.20 28.51 1.60
C LYS A 43 58.53 27.13 1.59
N LYS A 44 57.21 27.08 1.84
CA LYS A 44 56.43 25.85 1.74
C LYS A 44 56.63 25.24 0.34
N THR A 45 57.14 24.01 0.31
CA THR A 45 57.39 23.28 -0.94
C THR A 45 56.07 22.97 -1.63
N ARG A 46 56.03 23.19 -2.95
CA ARG A 46 54.85 22.85 -3.77
C ARG A 46 54.73 21.33 -3.83
N LYS A 47 53.52 20.82 -3.65
CA LYS A 47 53.25 19.37 -3.78
C LYS A 47 53.41 18.97 -5.25
N PHE A 48 54.04 17.82 -5.50
CA PHE A 48 54.14 17.23 -6.83
C PHE A 48 52.76 16.68 -7.26
N ALA A 49 52.40 16.81 -8.55
CA ALA A 49 51.14 16.33 -9.14
C ALA A 49 49.84 16.90 -8.54
N VAL A 50 49.77 18.22 -8.30
CA VAL A 50 48.52 18.87 -7.89
C VAL A 50 47.59 19.02 -9.10
N ALA A 51 46.62 18.12 -9.22
CA ALA A 51 45.54 18.23 -10.20
C ALA A 51 44.42 19.16 -9.70
N LYS A 52 43.68 19.76 -10.66
CA LYS A 52 42.48 20.53 -10.36
C LYS A 52 41.41 19.60 -9.79
N LYS A 53 40.75 19.98 -8.69
CA LYS A 53 39.68 19.18 -8.08
C LYS A 53 38.50 19.08 -9.06
N MET A 54 38.32 17.90 -9.64
CA MET A 54 37.17 17.54 -10.47
C MET A 54 36.11 16.82 -9.63
N ILE A 55 34.86 16.90 -10.06
CA ILE A 55 33.76 16.18 -9.39
C ILE A 55 34.00 14.68 -9.56
N SER A 56 33.95 13.96 -8.43
CA SER A 56 34.07 12.51 -8.41
C SER A 56 32.81 11.86 -9.00
N PRO A 57 32.92 10.80 -9.79
CA PRO A 57 31.77 10.02 -10.26
C PRO A 57 30.92 9.45 -9.12
N LYS A 58 31.47 9.32 -7.90
CA LYS A 58 30.80 8.81 -6.69
C LYS A 58 30.24 9.91 -5.78
N ASP A 59 30.22 11.16 -6.24
CA ASP A 59 29.74 12.29 -5.43
C ASP A 59 28.22 12.16 -5.18
N ALA A 60 27.82 12.39 -3.92
CA ALA A 60 26.44 12.28 -3.45
C ALA A 60 25.50 13.36 -4.05
N ARG A 61 26.06 14.40 -4.68
CA ARG A 61 25.30 15.45 -5.37
C ARG A 61 24.84 15.03 -6.77
N ILE A 62 25.37 13.94 -7.31
CA ILE A 62 25.00 13.44 -8.63
C ILE A 62 23.66 12.70 -8.51
N LYS A 63 22.65 13.13 -9.30
CA LYS A 63 21.28 12.57 -9.25
C LYS A 63 21.22 11.06 -9.51
N SER A 64 22.12 10.50 -10.34
CA SER A 64 22.18 9.05 -10.59
C SER A 64 22.56 8.27 -9.34
N ASN A 65 23.53 8.76 -8.56
CA ASN A 65 23.98 8.12 -7.33
C ASN A 65 22.92 8.22 -6.22
N GLN A 66 22.17 9.33 -6.17
CA GLN A 66 21.04 9.48 -5.26
C GLN A 66 19.93 8.48 -5.56
N LYS A 67 19.59 8.28 -6.85
CA LYS A 67 18.64 7.25 -7.28
C LYS A 67 19.11 5.84 -6.92
N GLU A 68 20.39 5.53 -7.11
CA GLU A 68 20.96 4.23 -6.69
C GLU A 68 20.91 4.03 -5.18
N GLN A 69 21.21 5.07 -4.40
CA GLN A 69 21.13 4.99 -2.93
C GLN A 69 19.69 4.83 -2.45
N GLN A 70 18.73 5.52 -3.09
CA GLN A 70 17.32 5.41 -2.79
C GLN A 70 16.78 4.01 -3.15
N ALA A 71 17.14 3.48 -4.32
CA ALA A 71 16.83 2.12 -4.72
C ALA A 71 17.42 1.06 -3.76
N LYS A 72 18.66 1.26 -3.27
CA LYS A 72 19.27 0.38 -2.25
C LYS A 72 18.54 0.46 -0.91
N ARG A 73 18.07 1.64 -0.50
CA ARG A 73 17.26 1.82 0.72
C ARG A 73 15.89 1.17 0.59
N GLU A 74 15.22 1.34 -0.54
CA GLU A 74 13.93 0.69 -0.83
C GLU A 74 14.08 -0.84 -0.92
N ALA A 75 15.18 -1.34 -1.49
CA ALA A 75 15.45 -2.77 -1.55
C ALA A 75 15.74 -3.38 -0.17
N ASN A 76 16.41 -2.65 0.73
CA ASN A 76 16.60 -3.08 2.11
C ASN A 76 15.29 -3.01 2.90
N ALA A 77 14.49 -1.95 2.74
CA ALA A 77 13.18 -1.83 3.36
C ALA A 77 12.24 -2.98 2.97
N LYS A 78 12.22 -3.37 1.69
CA LYS A 78 11.45 -4.53 1.20
C LYS A 78 11.95 -5.88 1.73
N LYS A 79 13.20 -6.00 2.17
CA LYS A 79 13.75 -7.23 2.74
C LYS A 79 13.40 -7.39 4.22
N ASP A 80 13.29 -6.27 4.93
CA ASP A 80 12.91 -6.24 6.35
C ASP A 80 11.39 -6.18 6.56
N GLU A 81 10.59 -6.04 5.50
CA GLU A 81 9.12 -6.10 5.59
C GLU A 81 8.65 -7.51 5.99
N PRO A 82 7.90 -7.65 7.11
CA PRO A 82 7.37 -8.94 7.51
C PRO A 82 6.37 -9.47 6.48
N ARG A 83 6.45 -10.77 6.18
CA ARG A 83 5.51 -11.42 5.25
C ARG A 83 4.10 -11.38 5.83
N GLN A 84 3.28 -10.45 5.37
CA GLN A 84 1.87 -10.37 5.73
C GLN A 84 1.08 -11.42 4.92
N VAL A 85 0.71 -12.52 5.57
CA VAL A 85 -0.24 -13.49 5.03
C VAL A 85 -1.62 -13.10 5.55
N GLU A 86 -2.56 -12.82 4.64
CA GLU A 86 -3.95 -12.58 5.02
C GLU A 86 -4.55 -13.85 5.63
N GLN A 87 -4.98 -13.78 6.88
CA GLN A 87 -5.69 -14.89 7.51
C GLN A 87 -7.11 -14.97 6.96
N ALA A 88 -7.60 -16.20 6.76
CA ALA A 88 -8.99 -16.42 6.39
C ALA A 88 -9.90 -15.99 7.55
N ASN A 89 -10.98 -15.28 7.23
CA ASN A 89 -11.91 -14.79 8.24
C ASN A 89 -12.68 -15.97 8.87
N SER A 90 -12.70 -16.00 10.21
CA SER A 90 -13.44 -16.98 11.03
C SER A 90 -14.93 -17.13 10.70
N ALA A 91 -15.55 -16.09 10.13
CA ALA A 91 -16.96 -16.07 9.72
C ALA A 91 -17.32 -17.11 8.63
N LEU A 92 -16.34 -17.50 7.84
CA LEU A 92 -16.50 -18.35 6.67
C LEU A 92 -16.33 -19.83 7.05
N PHE A 93 -17.42 -20.59 6.99
CA PHE A 93 -17.33 -22.04 6.91
C PHE A 93 -17.18 -22.44 5.44
N PHE A 94 -15.92 -22.63 5.03
CA PHE A 94 -15.49 -22.76 3.62
C PHE A 94 -15.85 -21.54 2.75
N GLN A 95 -17.09 -21.48 2.28
CA GLN A 95 -17.63 -20.39 1.44
C GLN A 95 -18.96 -19.84 1.95
N TYR A 96 -19.58 -20.51 2.93
CA TYR A 96 -20.81 -20.06 3.55
C TYR A 96 -20.48 -19.05 4.65
N ASN A 97 -21.13 -17.90 4.61
CA ASN A 97 -20.96 -16.85 5.60
C ASN A 97 -22.07 -16.96 6.65
N THR A 98 -21.70 -17.45 7.83
CA THR A 98 -22.62 -17.64 8.97
C THR A 98 -23.06 -16.34 9.64
N GLN A 99 -22.39 -15.22 9.33
CA GLN A 99 -22.66 -13.92 9.94
C GLN A 99 -23.71 -13.09 9.19
N LEU A 100 -24.19 -13.57 8.04
CA LEU A 100 -25.26 -12.91 7.31
C LEU A 100 -26.60 -13.27 7.95
N GLY A 101 -27.11 -12.39 8.82
CA GLY A 101 -28.44 -12.50 9.41
C GLY A 101 -29.27 -11.25 9.15
N PRO A 102 -30.61 -11.34 9.21
CA PRO A 102 -31.47 -10.16 9.22
C PRO A 102 -31.17 -9.29 10.46
N PRO A 103 -31.06 -7.95 10.34
CA PRO A 103 -31.26 -7.13 9.14
C PRO A 103 -30.08 -7.17 8.16
N TYR A 104 -30.37 -7.33 6.87
CA TYR A 104 -29.34 -7.34 5.85
C TYR A 104 -28.91 -5.92 5.49
N HIS A 105 -27.61 -5.65 5.57
CA HIS A 105 -27.01 -4.41 5.10
C HIS A 105 -26.60 -4.54 3.62
N VAL A 106 -27.19 -3.72 2.77
CA VAL A 106 -27.00 -3.79 1.31
C VAL A 106 -26.27 -2.56 0.82
N LEU A 107 -25.02 -2.70 0.38
CA LEU A 107 -24.26 -1.63 -0.25
C LEU A 107 -24.81 -1.33 -1.65
N VAL A 108 -25.22 -0.09 -1.87
CA VAL A 108 -25.86 0.34 -3.13
C VAL A 108 -24.88 1.11 -4.00
N ASP A 109 -24.83 0.74 -5.28
CA ASP A 109 -24.05 1.39 -6.33
C ASP A 109 -24.86 2.45 -7.12
N THR A 110 -24.20 3.43 -7.75
CA THR A 110 -24.85 4.51 -8.53
C THR A 110 -25.69 3.95 -9.68
N ASN A 111 -25.11 2.99 -10.40
CA ASN A 111 -25.74 2.34 -11.54
C ASN A 111 -27.03 1.62 -11.12
N PHE A 112 -27.00 0.94 -9.97
CA PHE A 112 -28.15 0.23 -9.45
C PHE A 112 -29.33 1.18 -9.15
N ILE A 113 -29.06 2.35 -8.56
CA ILE A 113 -30.06 3.39 -8.33
C ILE A 113 -30.65 3.87 -9.66
N ASN A 114 -29.80 4.13 -10.65
CA ASN A 114 -30.23 4.59 -11.98
C ASN A 114 -31.09 3.57 -12.73
N PHE A 115 -30.77 2.28 -12.63
CA PHE A 115 -31.61 1.21 -13.18
C PHE A 115 -32.93 1.05 -12.40
N SER A 116 -32.91 1.19 -11.09
CA SER A 116 -34.13 1.10 -10.26
C SER A 116 -35.12 2.21 -10.60
N ILE A 117 -34.64 3.44 -10.80
CA ILE A 117 -35.48 4.58 -11.19
C ILE A 117 -36.05 4.37 -12.60
N ARG A 118 -35.25 3.88 -13.55
CA ARG A 118 -35.73 3.57 -14.92
C ARG A 118 -36.86 2.55 -14.92
N ASN A 119 -36.74 1.52 -14.08
CA ASN A 119 -37.74 0.46 -13.96
C ASN A 119 -38.88 0.80 -12.97
N LYS A 120 -38.88 2.01 -12.39
CA LYS A 120 -39.87 2.50 -11.42
C LYS A 120 -40.04 1.59 -10.21
N MET A 121 -38.94 1.01 -9.74
CA MET A 121 -38.92 0.14 -8.57
C MET A 121 -38.54 0.92 -7.32
N ASP A 122 -39.26 0.69 -6.22
CA ASP A 122 -38.87 1.20 -4.90
C ASP A 122 -37.78 0.28 -4.33
N ILE A 123 -36.61 0.86 -4.05
CA ILE A 123 -35.39 0.13 -3.67
C ILE A 123 -35.61 -0.68 -2.40
N VAL A 124 -36.14 -0.04 -1.34
CA VAL A 124 -36.30 -0.70 -0.02
C VAL A 124 -37.31 -1.84 -0.11
N ARG A 125 -38.47 -1.57 -0.71
CA ARG A 125 -39.54 -2.56 -0.86
C ARG A 125 -39.10 -3.74 -1.72
N SER A 126 -38.48 -3.46 -2.87
CA SER A 126 -38.04 -4.51 -3.80
C SER A 126 -36.90 -5.36 -3.21
N MET A 127 -36.05 -4.78 -2.35
CA MET A 127 -35.04 -5.55 -1.60
C MET A 127 -35.67 -6.47 -0.56
N MET A 128 -36.70 -6.00 0.15
CA MET A 128 -37.43 -6.81 1.12
C MET A 128 -38.19 -7.95 0.44
N ASP A 129 -38.81 -7.70 -0.71
CA ASP A 129 -39.54 -8.72 -1.49
C ASP A 129 -38.58 -9.80 -2.04
N CYS A 130 -37.32 -9.44 -2.33
CA CYS A 130 -36.30 -10.36 -2.84
C CYS A 130 -35.68 -11.24 -1.74
N LEU A 131 -35.33 -10.65 -0.60
CA LEU A 131 -34.65 -11.35 0.50
C LEU A 131 -35.62 -11.92 1.55
N LEU A 132 -36.91 -11.58 1.46
CA LEU A 132 -37.96 -11.96 2.41
C LEU A 132 -37.64 -11.59 3.86
N ALA A 133 -36.80 -10.58 4.05
CA ALA A 133 -36.27 -10.15 5.33
C ALA A 133 -36.14 -8.62 5.39
N LYS A 134 -35.86 -8.08 6.58
CA LYS A 134 -35.60 -6.65 6.75
C LYS A 134 -34.25 -6.28 6.12
N CYS A 135 -34.26 -5.31 5.22
CA CYS A 135 -33.08 -4.84 4.51
C CYS A 135 -32.85 -3.35 4.82
N ILE A 136 -31.60 -2.98 5.08
CA ILE A 136 -31.15 -1.61 5.28
C ILE A 136 -30.22 -1.29 4.10
N PRO A 137 -30.64 -0.45 3.15
CA PRO A 137 -29.76 -0.04 2.08
C PRO A 137 -28.74 0.96 2.63
N CYS A 138 -27.47 0.73 2.31
CA CYS A 138 -26.34 1.52 2.75
C CYS A 138 -25.67 2.19 1.55
N ILE A 139 -25.35 3.48 1.65
CA ILE A 139 -24.66 4.25 0.62
C ILE A 139 -23.34 4.74 1.18
N THR A 140 -22.26 4.58 0.41
CA THR A 140 -20.94 5.10 0.78
C THR A 140 -20.77 6.54 0.32
N ASP A 141 -19.91 7.31 0.99
CA ASP A 141 -19.65 8.69 0.56
C ASP A 141 -18.99 8.78 -0.83
N CYS A 142 -18.19 7.78 -1.20
CA CYS A 142 -17.59 7.66 -2.51
C CYS A 142 -18.69 7.53 -3.61
N VAL A 143 -19.75 6.73 -3.39
CA VAL A 143 -20.92 6.60 -4.30
C VAL A 143 -21.75 7.89 -4.33
N MET A 144 -21.94 8.54 -3.18
CA MET A 144 -22.63 9.82 -3.11
C MET A 144 -21.91 10.91 -3.92
N GLY A 145 -20.58 10.97 -3.80
CA GLY A 145 -19.76 11.89 -4.59
C GLY A 145 -19.77 11.61 -6.09
N GLU A 146 -20.02 10.37 -6.52
CA GLU A 146 -20.23 10.04 -7.92
C GLU A 146 -21.60 10.53 -8.43
N LEU A 147 -22.67 10.35 -7.65
CA LEU A 147 -24.00 10.88 -7.99
C LEU A 147 -23.99 12.41 -8.13
N GLU A 148 -23.25 13.12 -7.29
CA GLU A 148 -23.11 14.57 -7.39
C GLU A 148 -22.39 15.01 -8.67
N LYS A 149 -21.36 14.25 -9.11
CA LYS A 149 -20.62 14.52 -10.36
C LYS A 149 -21.46 14.31 -11.61
N LEU A 150 -22.39 13.35 -11.59
CA LEU A 150 -23.28 13.06 -12.72
C LEU A 150 -24.26 14.21 -13.02
N GLY A 151 -24.43 15.16 -12.09
CA GLY A 151 -25.05 16.47 -12.32
C GLY A 151 -26.58 16.47 -12.33
N SER A 152 -27.17 17.46 -13.01
CA SER A 152 -28.60 17.80 -12.89
C SER A 152 -29.57 16.74 -13.41
N LYS A 153 -29.12 15.84 -14.29
CA LYS A 153 -29.93 14.73 -14.83
C LYS A 153 -30.32 13.71 -13.77
N TYR A 154 -29.50 13.56 -12.73
CA TYR A 154 -29.65 12.54 -11.69
C TYR A 154 -30.14 13.11 -10.35
N LYS A 155 -30.77 14.30 -10.36
CA LYS A 155 -31.34 14.92 -9.14
C LYS A 155 -32.36 14.03 -8.42
N VAL A 156 -33.12 13.21 -9.16
CA VAL A 156 -34.06 12.25 -8.56
C VAL A 156 -33.30 11.15 -7.80
N ALA A 157 -32.22 10.64 -8.37
CA ALA A 157 -31.36 9.66 -7.72
C ALA A 157 -30.68 10.24 -6.47
N LEU A 158 -30.24 11.50 -6.54
CA LEU A 158 -29.63 12.18 -5.40
C LEU A 158 -30.63 12.34 -4.23
N ARG A 159 -31.89 12.71 -4.52
CA ARG A 159 -32.93 12.81 -3.49
C ARG A 159 -33.24 11.45 -2.87
N LEU A 160 -33.36 10.42 -3.69
CA LEU A 160 -33.59 9.05 -3.22
C LEU A 160 -32.44 8.56 -2.33
N ALA A 161 -31.19 8.85 -2.70
CA ALA A 161 -30.02 8.52 -1.91
C ALA A 161 -29.92 9.27 -0.56
N GLN A 162 -30.57 10.44 -0.46
CA GLN A 162 -30.61 11.26 0.76
C GLN A 162 -31.79 10.91 1.69
N ASP A 163 -32.65 9.96 1.29
CA ASP A 163 -33.78 9.57 2.11
C ASP A 163 -33.31 8.93 3.43
N PRO A 164 -33.98 9.18 4.56
CA PRO A 164 -33.58 8.68 5.89
C PRO A 164 -33.67 7.15 6.04
N ARG A 165 -34.24 6.46 5.04
CA ARG A 165 -34.26 4.99 4.97
C ARG A 165 -32.90 4.42 4.58
N PHE A 166 -32.03 5.22 3.96
CA PHE A 166 -30.68 4.83 3.60
C PHE A 166 -29.72 5.16 4.74
N GLU A 167 -28.90 4.19 5.09
CA GLU A 167 -27.81 4.39 6.03
C GLU A 167 -26.57 4.87 5.28
N ARG A 168 -25.93 5.93 5.79
CA ARG A 168 -24.76 6.50 5.14
C ARG A 168 -23.50 5.97 5.83
N ILE A 169 -22.67 5.25 5.08
CA ILE A 169 -21.41 4.69 5.58
C ILE A 169 -20.26 5.62 5.20
N PRO A 170 -19.55 6.19 6.18
CA PRO A 170 -18.39 7.02 5.90
C PRO A 170 -17.26 6.15 5.37
N CYS A 171 -16.59 6.63 4.33
CA CYS A 171 -15.44 5.94 3.76
C CYS A 171 -14.21 6.85 3.77
N ASP A 172 -13.08 6.33 4.25
CA ASP A 172 -11.82 7.07 4.38
C ASP A 172 -11.05 7.21 3.04
N CYS A 173 -11.77 7.14 1.91
CA CYS A 173 -11.19 7.21 0.57
C CYS A 173 -10.80 8.64 0.18
N LYS A 174 -9.50 8.93 0.03
CA LYS A 174 -9.03 10.17 -0.61
C LYS A 174 -9.12 10.06 -2.14
N GLY A 175 -10.32 10.28 -2.68
CA GLY A 175 -10.54 10.36 -4.13
C GLY A 175 -10.39 9.04 -4.89
N CYS A 176 -10.69 7.90 -4.25
CA CYS A 176 -10.73 6.64 -4.97
C CYS A 176 -12.02 6.51 -5.80
N TYR A 177 -12.00 5.59 -6.77
CA TYR A 177 -13.20 5.20 -7.50
C TYR A 177 -14.17 4.45 -6.58
N ALA A 178 -15.48 4.65 -6.79
CA ALA A 178 -16.52 4.05 -5.95
C ALA A 178 -16.45 2.51 -5.96
N ASP A 179 -16.20 1.92 -7.13
CA ASP A 179 -16.00 0.48 -7.29
C ASP A 179 -14.91 -0.10 -6.37
N ASP A 180 -13.75 0.56 -6.33
CA ASP A 180 -12.61 0.10 -5.54
C ASP A 180 -12.90 0.27 -4.04
N CYS A 181 -13.64 1.31 -3.67
CA CYS A 181 -14.15 1.49 -2.31
C CYS A 181 -15.06 0.33 -1.90
N LEU A 182 -16.04 -0.02 -2.74
CA LEU A 182 -16.95 -1.13 -2.49
C LEU A 182 -16.21 -2.47 -2.37
N VAL A 183 -15.28 -2.75 -3.29
CA VAL A 183 -14.49 -3.99 -3.26
C VAL A 183 -13.63 -4.08 -2.00
N ASN A 184 -12.97 -2.99 -1.60
CA ASN A 184 -12.13 -2.99 -0.39
C ASN A 184 -12.97 -3.11 0.88
N MET A 185 -14.11 -2.42 0.96
CA MET A 185 -15.03 -2.49 2.09
C MET A 185 -15.56 -3.92 2.28
N VAL A 186 -15.96 -4.57 1.20
CA VAL A 186 -16.48 -5.95 1.18
C VAL A 186 -15.40 -6.99 1.50
N LYS A 187 -14.16 -6.75 1.06
CA LYS A 187 -13.01 -7.61 1.42
C LYS A 187 -12.73 -7.56 2.92
N GLN A 188 -12.78 -6.38 3.51
CA GLN A 188 -12.53 -6.19 4.94
C GLN A 188 -13.72 -6.71 5.76
N TRP A 189 -14.93 -6.28 5.40
CA TRP A 189 -16.18 -6.61 6.08
C TRP A 189 -17.07 -7.44 5.16
N ARG A 190 -17.10 -8.75 5.40
CA ARG A 190 -17.91 -9.69 4.60
C ARG A 190 -19.39 -9.73 4.99
N CYS A 191 -19.84 -8.83 5.85
CA CYS A 191 -21.22 -8.76 6.34
C CYS A 191 -22.17 -7.95 5.45
N PHE A 192 -21.75 -7.56 4.25
CA PHE A 192 -22.54 -6.76 3.32
C PHE A 192 -23.00 -7.58 2.10
N ILE A 193 -24.20 -7.28 1.62
CA ILE A 193 -24.67 -7.66 0.29
C ILE A 193 -24.36 -6.49 -0.64
N VAL A 194 -23.87 -6.76 -1.85
CA VAL A 194 -23.60 -5.67 -2.82
C VAL A 194 -24.68 -5.64 -3.88
N ALA A 195 -25.35 -4.49 -4.05
CA ALA A 195 -26.31 -4.24 -5.09
C ALA A 195 -25.67 -3.47 -6.25
N THR A 196 -25.33 -4.18 -7.32
CA THR A 196 -24.76 -3.59 -8.54
C THR A 196 -25.29 -4.26 -9.80
N CYS A 197 -25.41 -3.48 -10.88
CA CYS A 197 -25.74 -3.97 -12.21
C CYS A 197 -24.52 -4.04 -13.12
N ASP A 198 -23.34 -3.62 -12.66
CA ASP A 198 -22.14 -3.64 -13.48
C ASP A 198 -21.53 -5.05 -13.57
N LYS A 199 -21.16 -5.44 -14.80
CA LYS A 199 -20.59 -6.75 -15.09
C LYS A 199 -19.17 -6.88 -14.56
N GLU A 200 -18.37 -5.81 -14.62
CA GLU A 200 -16.99 -5.83 -14.17
C GLU A 200 -16.90 -5.86 -12.65
N LEU A 201 -17.67 -5.00 -11.96
CA LEU A 201 -17.75 -5.00 -10.51
C LEU A 201 -18.30 -6.34 -9.97
N ARG A 202 -19.34 -6.90 -10.58
CA ARG A 202 -19.84 -8.24 -10.23
C ARG A 202 -18.78 -9.33 -10.43
N GLY A 203 -17.99 -9.24 -11.50
CA GLY A 203 -16.85 -10.12 -11.74
C GLY A 203 -15.78 -10.04 -10.64
N ARG A 204 -15.51 -8.83 -10.12
CA ARG A 204 -14.60 -8.61 -8.99
C ARG A 204 -15.15 -9.18 -7.67
N ILE A 205 -16.43 -8.93 -7.37
CA ILE A 205 -17.09 -9.39 -6.13
C ILE A 205 -17.17 -10.91 -6.08
N ARG A 206 -17.41 -11.59 -7.21
CA ARG A 206 -17.40 -13.07 -7.28
C ARG A 206 -16.07 -13.72 -6.91
N LYS A 207 -14.95 -13.00 -6.96
CA LYS A 207 -13.66 -13.52 -6.50
C LYS A 207 -13.58 -13.54 -4.97
N VAL A 208 -14.41 -12.74 -4.29
CA VAL A 208 -14.51 -12.70 -2.83
C VAL A 208 -15.51 -13.77 -2.38
N PRO A 209 -15.10 -14.77 -1.58
CA PRO A 209 -16.03 -15.77 -1.05
C PRO A 209 -16.91 -15.18 0.06
N GLY A 210 -18.14 -15.68 0.17
CA GLY A 210 -19.10 -15.35 1.24
C GLY A 210 -19.84 -14.03 1.10
N VAL A 211 -19.76 -13.38 -0.07
CA VAL A 211 -20.42 -12.10 -0.35
C VAL A 211 -21.49 -12.30 -1.44
N PRO A 212 -22.77 -12.10 -1.11
CA PRO A 212 -23.86 -12.12 -2.10
C PRO A 212 -23.86 -10.86 -2.97
N CYS A 213 -24.27 -11.02 -4.22
CA CYS A 213 -24.43 -9.91 -5.16
C CYS A 213 -25.88 -9.83 -5.64
N MET A 214 -26.53 -8.70 -5.41
CA MET A 214 -27.87 -8.39 -5.90
C MET A 214 -27.77 -7.60 -7.21
N TYR A 215 -28.59 -7.94 -8.19
CA TYR A 215 -28.69 -7.23 -9.46
C TYR A 215 -30.14 -7.17 -9.93
N ILE A 216 -30.38 -6.34 -10.95
CA ILE A 216 -31.71 -6.15 -11.53
C ILE A 216 -31.84 -7.05 -12.75
N SER A 217 -32.85 -7.91 -12.75
CA SER A 217 -33.24 -8.70 -13.91
C SER A 217 -34.69 -8.38 -14.26
N SER A 218 -34.90 -7.82 -15.46
CA SER A 218 -36.21 -7.33 -15.90
C SER A 218 -36.81 -6.30 -14.92
N HIS A 219 -37.85 -6.69 -14.16
CA HIS A 219 -38.55 -5.85 -13.19
C HIS A 219 -38.52 -6.45 -11.77
N ARG A 220 -37.51 -7.30 -11.48
CA ARG A 220 -37.31 -7.87 -10.15
C ARG A 220 -35.84 -7.81 -9.76
N TYR A 221 -35.59 -7.75 -8.45
CA TYR A 221 -34.26 -7.96 -7.91
C TYR A 221 -34.00 -9.46 -7.77
N THR A 222 -32.80 -9.86 -8.14
CA THR A 222 -32.31 -11.24 -8.10
C THR A 222 -30.97 -11.24 -7.38
N VAL A 223 -30.74 -12.26 -6.55
CA VAL A 223 -29.53 -12.37 -5.72
C VAL A 223 -28.73 -13.59 -6.15
N GLU A 224 -27.44 -13.37 -6.44
CA GLU A 224 -26.47 -14.42 -6.71
C GLU A 224 -25.77 -14.83 -5.40
N ARG A 225 -25.44 -16.12 -5.26
CA ARG A 225 -24.62 -16.70 -4.17
C ARG A 225 -25.16 -16.59 -2.76
N MET A 226 -26.47 -16.36 -2.59
CA MET A 226 -27.09 -16.46 -1.27
C MET A 226 -27.51 -17.91 -1.02
N PRO A 227 -26.95 -18.58 0.02
CA PRO A 227 -27.22 -19.99 0.28
C PRO A 227 -28.64 -20.27 0.77
N GLU A 228 -29.35 -19.26 1.28
CA GLU A 228 -30.73 -19.35 1.79
C GLU A 228 -31.78 -18.76 0.84
N ALA A 229 -31.36 -18.19 -0.30
CA ALA A 229 -32.31 -17.64 -1.26
C ALA A 229 -33.00 -18.78 -2.02
N PHE A 230 -34.18 -19.17 -1.55
CA PHE A 230 -35.11 -20.06 -2.23
C PHE A 230 -35.65 -19.40 -3.50
N GLY A 231 -34.86 -19.34 -4.59
CA GLY A 231 -35.34 -18.62 -5.78
C GLY A 231 -34.40 -18.45 -6.95
N GLU A 232 -33.48 -19.38 -7.20
CA GLU A 232 -32.91 -19.70 -8.52
C GLU A 232 -31.84 -20.76 -8.28
N TYR A 233 -32.21 -22.04 -8.42
CA TYR A 233 -31.19 -23.05 -8.65
C TYR A 233 -30.41 -22.59 -9.89
N PRO A 234 -29.07 -22.54 -9.86
CA PRO A 234 -28.32 -22.34 -11.09
C PRO A 234 -28.77 -23.46 -12.02
N SER A 235 -29.44 -23.10 -13.11
CA SER A 235 -29.71 -24.04 -14.19
C SER A 235 -28.37 -24.69 -14.51
N SER A 236 -28.27 -25.96 -14.18
CA SER A 236 -27.21 -26.87 -14.52
C SER A 236 -26.78 -26.61 -15.97
N CYS A 237 -25.63 -25.97 -16.15
CA CYS A 237 -24.87 -26.03 -17.38
C CYS A 237 -23.40 -25.74 -17.05
N CYS A 238 -22.81 -26.65 -16.28
CA CYS A 238 -21.52 -27.17 -16.68
C CYS A 238 -21.70 -27.80 -18.06
N VAL A 239 -21.27 -27.10 -19.11
CA VAL A 239 -20.70 -27.78 -20.26
C VAL A 239 -19.35 -27.13 -20.51
N PHE A 240 -18.33 -27.80 -19.99
CA PHE A 240 -16.99 -27.79 -20.56
C PHE A 240 -17.11 -27.99 -22.08
N LYS A 241 -16.65 -27.02 -22.86
CA LYS A 241 -16.17 -27.22 -24.21
C LYS A 241 -15.07 -26.23 -24.51
#